data_AF-R7UVW7-F1
#
_entry.id   AF-R7UVW7-F1
#
_cell.length_a   1.000
_cell.length_b   1.000
_cell.length_c   1.000
_cell.angle_alpha   90.00
_cell.angle_beta   90.00
_cell.angle_gamma   90.00
#
_symmetry.space_group_name_H-M   'P 1'
#
loop_
_entity.id
_entity.type
_entity.pdbx_description
1 polymer ?
#
loop_
_entity_poly.entity_id
_entity_poly.type
_entity_poly.pdbx_seq_one_letter_code
_entity_poly.pdbx_strand_id
1 'polypeptide(L)' 'VSDPCLMPKVIRNCRARLPRFYFDNQKGKCKKFYYGGCGGNENRFDSKSECKKTCMKRMSCLMVFAHKAGQ' A
#
# COMPACT_ATOMS: atom_id res chain seq x y z
N VAL A 1 1.20 -17.56 -3.30
CA VAL A 1 1.45 -16.14 -3.67
C VAL A 1 1.00 -15.28 -2.52
N SER A 2 1.90 -14.49 -1.93
CA SER A 2 1.60 -13.65 -0.78
C SER A 2 1.00 -12.31 -1.26
N ASP A 3 -0.08 -11.83 -0.64
CA ASP A 3 -0.73 -10.57 -1.06
C ASP A 3 0.08 -9.36 -0.54
N PRO A 4 0.70 -8.53 -1.41
CA PRO A 4 1.47 -7.37 -0.98
C PRO A 4 0.63 -6.38 -0.18
N CYS A 5 -0.67 -6.32 -0.40
CA CYS A 5 -1.58 -5.39 0.28
C CYS A 5 -1.86 -5.79 1.73
N LEU A 6 -1.47 -6.99 2.16
CA LEU A 6 -1.61 -7.45 3.54
C LEU A 6 -0.29 -7.39 4.32
N MET A 7 0.84 -7.16 3.64
CA MET A 7 2.14 -7.14 4.28
C MET A 7 2.40 -5.81 5.01
N PRO A 8 3.21 -5.80 6.09
CA PRO A 8 3.60 -4.55 6.74
C PRO A 8 4.58 -3.75 5.87
N LYS A 9 4.67 -2.43 6.10
CA LYS A 9 5.80 -1.65 5.57
C LYS A 9 7.10 -2.14 6.22
N VAL A 10 8.16 -2.28 5.43
CA VAL A 10 9.48 -2.67 5.95
C VAL A 10 10.52 -1.61 5.61
N ILE A 11 11.11 -1.03 6.65
CA ILE A 11 12.26 -0.12 6.57
C ILE A 11 13.45 -0.90 7.15
N ARG A 12 14.54 -1.01 6.38
CA ARG A 12 15.79 -1.65 6.82
C ARG A 12 16.89 -0.61 6.92
N ASN A 13 17.91 -0.89 7.73
CA ASN A 13 19.04 0.01 8.02
C ASN A 13 20.06 0.13 6.86
N CYS A 14 19.60 0.10 5.61
CA CYS A 14 20.41 0.53 4.49
C CYS A 14 20.37 2.06 4.38
N ARG A 15 21.41 2.65 3.77
CA ARG A 15 21.70 4.09 3.87
C ARG A 15 21.03 4.95 2.79
N ALA A 16 20.23 4.37 1.90
CA ALA A 16 19.50 5.14 0.90
C ALA A 16 18.21 5.72 1.47
N ARG A 17 17.76 6.86 0.95
CA ARG A 17 16.48 7.50 1.33
C ARG A 17 15.56 7.57 0.12
N LEU A 18 15.06 6.42 -0.32
CA LEU A 18 14.26 6.31 -1.53
C LEU A 18 12.77 6.54 -1.21
N PRO A 19 12.11 7.57 -1.79
CA PRO A 19 10.69 7.78 -1.59
C PRO A 19 9.90 6.66 -2.27
N ARG A 20 9.06 5.97 -1.50
CA ARG A 20 8.20 4.88 -1.97
C ARG A 20 6.81 4.97 -1.34
N PHE A 21 5.88 4.16 -1.81
CA PHE A 21 4.54 4.06 -1.26
C PHE A 21 4.27 2.65 -0.74
N TYR A 22 3.52 2.54 0.35
CA TYR A 22 3.00 1.27 0.86
C TYR A 22 1.50 1.40 1.09
N PHE A 23 0.78 0.29 1.06
CA PHE A 23 -0.62 0.21 1.44
C PHE A 23 -0.76 -0.01 2.94
N ASP A 24 -1.41 0.93 3.62
CA ASP A 24 -1.81 0.83 5.02
C ASP A 24 -3.19 0.16 5.06
N ASN A 25 -3.20 -1.16 5.30
CA ASN A 25 -4.43 -1.97 5.30
C ASN A 25 -5.40 -1.59 6.42
N GLN A 26 -4.88 -1.14 7.57
CA GLN A 26 -5.70 -0.66 8.70
C GLN A 26 -6.46 0.61 8.32
N LYS A 27 -5.85 1.50 7.53
CA LYS A 27 -6.47 2.76 7.09
C LYS A 27 -7.08 2.69 5.70
N GLY A 28 -6.92 1.57 4.98
CA GLY A 28 -7.32 1.41 3.58
C GLY A 28 -6.69 2.44 2.63
N LYS A 29 -5.45 2.88 2.89
CA LYS A 29 -4.84 4.03 2.17
C LYS A 29 -3.39 3.79 1.79
N CYS A 30 -3.01 4.24 0.59
CA CYS A 30 -1.61 4.31 0.16
C CYS A 30 -0.89 5.52 0.77
N LYS A 31 0.22 5.29 1.49
CA LYS A 31 1.01 6.30 2.20
C LYS A 31 2.48 6.28 1.77
N LYS A 32 3.11 7.45 1.76
CA LYS A 32 4.54 7.59 1.46
C LYS A 32 5.39 7.08 2.63
N PHE A 33 6.50 6.44 2.32
CA PHE A 33 7.55 6.08 3.26
C PHE A 33 8.93 6.16 2.59
N TYR A 34 9.99 6.04 3.38
CA TYR A 34 11.37 5.99 2.87
C TYR A 34 11.90 4.57 2.96
N TYR A 35 12.27 4.01 1.82
CA TYR A 35 12.90 2.71 1.70
C TYR A 35 14.42 2.85 1.75
N GLY A 36 15.06 2.03 2.58
CA GLY A 36 16.51 2.04 2.84
C GLY A 36 17.38 1.63 1.65
N GLY A 37 16.79 1.07 0.58
CA GLY A 37 17.52 0.64 -0.62
C GLY A 37 17.84 -0.86 -0.67
N CYS A 38 17.58 -1.63 0.38
CA CYS A 38 17.82 -3.07 0.40
C CYS A 38 16.71 -3.87 1.12
N GLY A 39 16.51 -5.12 0.67
CA GLY A 39 15.57 -6.07 1.25
C GLY A 39 14.12 -5.59 1.26
N GLY A 40 13.39 -5.89 2.34
CA GLY A 40 11.97 -5.54 2.48
C GLY A 40 11.05 -6.58 1.85
N ASN A 41 9.88 -6.12 1.43
CA ASN A 41 8.83 -6.97 0.84
C ASN A 41 8.14 -6.23 -0.31
N GLU A 42 7.10 -6.85 -0.85
CA GLU A 42 6.37 -6.39 -2.03
C GLU A 42 5.38 -5.25 -1.75
N ASN A 43 5.13 -4.89 -0.48
CA ASN A 43 4.33 -3.71 -0.13
C ASN A 43 5.15 -2.40 -0.27
N ARG A 44 5.68 -2.20 -1.48
CA ARG A 44 6.56 -1.08 -1.84
C ARG A 44 6.39 -0.75 -3.32
N PHE A 45 5.74 0.37 -3.58
CA PHE A 45 5.40 0.86 -4.91
C PHE A 45 6.17 2.15 -5.23
N ASP A 46 6.42 2.39 -6.51
CA ASP A 46 7.11 3.60 -7.00
C ASP A 46 6.20 4.82 -6.97
N SER A 47 4.89 4.62 -7.13
CA SER A 47 3.92 5.72 -7.12
C SER A 47 2.69 5.43 -6.26
N LYS A 48 2.04 6.51 -5.81
CA LYS A 48 0.73 6.42 -5.14
C LYS A 48 -0.30 5.75 -6.05
N SER A 49 -0.28 6.05 -7.35
CA SER A 49 -1.22 5.52 -8.34
C SER A 49 -1.09 4.01 -8.49
N GLU A 50 0.13 3.51 -8.60
CA GLU A 50 0.44 2.07 -8.65
C GLU A 50 -0.07 1.36 -7.39
N CYS A 51 0.28 1.86 -6.20
CA CYS A 51 -0.22 1.31 -4.94
C CYS A 51 -1.77 1.23 -4.91
N LYS A 52 -2.45 2.29 -5.35
CA LYS A 52 -3.92 2.31 -5.40
C LYS A 52 -4.47 1.30 -6.39
N LYS A 53 -3.89 1.21 -7.59
CA LYS A 53 -4.31 0.27 -8.64
C LYS A 53 -4.15 -1.18 -8.18
N THR A 54 -3.09 -1.47 -7.41
CA THR A 54 -2.82 -2.82 -6.87
C THR A 54 -3.74 -3.14 -5.69
N CYS A 55 -3.82 -2.25 -4.69
CA CYS A 55 -4.43 -2.59 -3.40
C CYS A 55 -5.84 -2.05 -3.16
N MET A 56 -6.28 -1.02 -3.90
CA MET A 56 -7.61 -0.44 -3.70
C MET A 56 -8.69 -0.98 -4.64
N LYS A 57 -8.33 -1.75 -5.69
CA LYS A 57 -9.31 -2.41 -6.58
C LYS A 57 -10.25 -3.37 -5.84
N ARG A 58 -9.76 -4.06 -4.81
CA ARG A 58 -10.59 -4.95 -3.97
C ARG A 58 -11.51 -4.15 -3.04
N MET A 59 -11.04 -3.01 -2.54
CA MET A 59 -11.80 -2.16 -1.62
C MET A 59 -12.87 -1.32 -2.33
N SER A 60 -12.66 -0.94 -3.59
CA SER A 60 -13.65 -0.19 -4.38
C SER A 60 -14.93 -0.98 -4.60
N CYS A 61 -14.87 -2.32 -4.68
CA CYS A 61 -16.08 -3.14 -4.70
C CYS A 61 -16.86 -3.03 -3.38
N LEU A 62 -16.16 -3.11 -2.24
CA LEU A 62 -16.75 -2.98 -0.90
C LEU A 62 -17.30 -1.57 -0.63
N MET A 63 -16.70 -0.51 -1.19
CA MET A 63 -17.19 0.86 -1.02
C MET A 63 -18.44 1.17 -1.85
N VAL A 64 -18.68 0.47 -2.97
CA VAL A 64 -19.93 0.59 -3.73
C VAL A 64 -21.12 0.06 -2.91
N PHE A 65 -20.91 -0.97 -2.09
CA PHE A 65 -21.94 -1.47 -1.18
C PHE A 65 -22.16 -0.56 0.04
N ALA A 66 -21.11 0.09 0.56
CA ALA A 66 -21.22 0.99 1.71
C ALA A 66 -21.92 2.33 1.37
N HIS A 67 -21.78 2.86 0.15
CA HIS A 67 -22.49 4.08 -0.28
C HIS A 67 -23.98 3.88 -0.53
N LYS A 68 -24.46 2.63 -0.69
CA LYS A 68 -25.88 2.30 -0.87
C LYS A 68 -26.63 2.02 0.44
N ALA A 69 -25.93 1.90 1.57
CA ALA A 69 -26.54 1.68 2.89
C ALA A 69 -26.87 2.99 3.64
N GLY A 70 -27.14 4.06 2.90
CA GLY A 70 -27.37 5.40 3.45
C GLY A 70 -28.11 6.34 2.50
N GLN A 71 -28.93 5.79 1.59
CA GLN A 71 -29.89 6.53 0.78
C GLN A 71 -31.25 5.85 0.90
#